data_AF-A9NTA6-F1
#
_entry.id   AF-A9NTA6-F1
#
_cell.length_a   1.000
_cell.length_b   1.000
_cell.length_c   1.000
_cell.angle_alpha   90.00
_cell.angle_beta   90.00
_cell.angle_gamma   90.00
#
_symmetry.space_group_name_H-M   'P 1'
#
loop_
_entity.id
_entity.type
_entity.pdbx_description
1 polymer ?
#
loop_
_entity_poly.entity_id
_entity_poly.type
_entity_poly.pdbx_seq_one_letter_code
_entity_poly.pdbx_strand_id
1 'polypeptide(L)'
;MQCIAMVSLPAAVGSRSECLCRPVLEQKSKTPLKWRIPSLNSDNSNTYSHKSGRKRAVPIPVIAAGAAVSLEKCDVAGNDAERRLIEGLLGIQGRGRSTSPQQLKEVEQAITALESAGGVSDPTSSSLIEGRWQLIFTTRPGTASPIQRTFVGVDAFSVFQEILLRDTDDPRVSNIVRFSDAVGELKVEAAALVKDGNRILFQFDRAAFSFKFLPFKVPYPVPFRLLGDEAKGWLDTTYLSHTGNIRISRGNKGTTFVLQKRIEPRQKLFLAISTGKGVQEAIEEIVRSHNNTSVDLDFLAGKWRLMWSLQPKDESWLERATNGLQNLQIVKDTGNLENLAEFAPGFRLRSRGNVIVSSSQQCEVNIKDAAVELGPVKLPFKSTSKLTLDFLYVDIKVCIMRGDNGSLFVHSRDDGSN
;
A
#
# COMPACT_ATOMS: atom_id res chain seq x y z
N MET A 1 -1.57 6.11 -33.29
CA MET A 1 -0.26 5.69 -33.84
C MET A 1 0.56 5.08 -32.72
N GLN A 2 1.04 3.86 -32.94
CA GLN A 2 1.88 3.08 -32.04
C GLN A 2 3.24 3.74 -31.83
N CYS A 3 3.72 3.78 -30.60
CA CYS A 3 5.14 3.85 -30.26
C CYS A 3 5.32 3.56 -28.77
N ILE A 4 5.93 2.43 -28.43
CA ILE A 4 7.22 2.33 -27.73
C ILE A 4 7.46 0.86 -27.39
N ALA A 5 8.56 0.37 -27.93
CA ALA A 5 9.04 -1.00 -27.89
C ALA A 5 9.35 -1.48 -26.47
N MET A 6 9.10 -2.77 -26.26
CA MET A 6 9.56 -3.55 -25.12
C MET A 6 11.09 -3.53 -25.07
N VAL A 7 11.66 -3.14 -23.93
CA VAL A 7 12.99 -3.59 -23.55
C VAL A 7 12.77 -4.82 -22.66
N SER A 8 12.84 -5.99 -23.29
CA SER A 8 12.92 -7.27 -22.59
C SER A 8 14.26 -7.33 -21.84
N LEU A 9 14.21 -7.44 -20.52
CA LEU A 9 15.39 -7.79 -19.71
C LEU A 9 15.67 -9.28 -19.93
N PRO A 10 16.92 -9.70 -20.24
CA PRO A 10 17.23 -11.11 -20.44
C PRO A 10 17.22 -11.88 -19.11
N ALA A 11 16.60 -13.06 -19.14
CA ALA A 11 16.71 -14.07 -18.10
C ALA A 11 18.14 -14.59 -18.05
N ALA A 12 18.76 -14.58 -16.87
CA ALA A 12 20.09 -15.13 -16.66
C ALA A 12 20.02 -16.67 -16.54
N VAL A 13 20.59 -17.37 -17.52
CA VAL A 13 21.04 -18.77 -17.41
C VAL A 13 22.44 -18.83 -18.01
N GLY A 14 23.40 -19.37 -17.26
CA GLY A 14 24.82 -19.30 -17.58
C GLY A 14 25.30 -20.33 -18.60
N SER A 15 26.38 -19.99 -19.30
CA SER A 15 27.52 -20.88 -19.54
C SER A 15 28.70 -20.06 -20.07
N ARG A 16 29.90 -20.43 -19.63
CA ARG A 16 31.22 -19.88 -19.96
C ARG A 16 31.51 -19.82 -21.47
N SER A 17 32.24 -18.79 -21.90
CA SER A 17 33.53 -18.92 -22.62
C SER A 17 34.16 -17.55 -22.93
N GLU A 18 35.48 -17.54 -22.96
CA GLU A 18 36.41 -16.41 -23.02
C GLU A 18 36.37 -15.65 -24.35
N CYS A 19 36.76 -14.36 -24.35
CA CYS A 19 37.78 -13.84 -25.27
C CYS A 19 38.23 -12.41 -24.93
N LEU A 20 39.54 -12.21 -25.03
CA LEU A 20 40.30 -10.99 -24.81
C LEU A 20 40.03 -9.91 -25.88
N CYS A 21 40.08 -8.62 -25.48
CA CYS A 21 41.11 -7.65 -25.89
C CYS A 21 40.68 -6.18 -25.66
N ARG A 22 41.70 -5.36 -25.44
CA ARG A 22 41.76 -4.01 -24.85
C ARG A 22 41.53 -2.85 -25.88
N PRO A 23 41.57 -1.57 -25.46
CA PRO A 23 40.68 -0.49 -25.92
C PRO A 23 41.31 0.46 -26.96
N VAL A 24 40.50 1.39 -27.48
CA VAL A 24 40.98 2.63 -28.10
C VAL A 24 40.26 3.83 -27.48
N LEU A 25 41.08 4.72 -26.92
CA LEU A 25 40.76 6.05 -26.42
C LEU A 25 40.55 7.01 -27.60
N GLU A 26 39.55 7.89 -27.53
CA GLU A 26 39.69 9.19 -28.17
C GLU A 26 39.02 10.29 -27.34
N GLN A 27 39.87 11.13 -26.75
CA GLN A 27 39.52 12.37 -26.06
C GLN A 27 39.18 13.44 -27.09
N LYS A 28 38.06 14.14 -26.93
CA LYS A 28 37.93 15.52 -27.41
C LYS A 28 37.37 16.43 -26.34
N SER A 29 38.21 17.40 -26.00
CA SER A 29 37.97 18.58 -25.19
C SER A 29 36.95 19.51 -25.83
N LYS A 30 36.20 20.25 -24.99
CA LYS A 30 35.82 21.65 -25.23
C LYS A 30 35.29 22.30 -23.95
N THR A 31 35.68 23.56 -23.81
CA THR A 31 35.68 24.48 -22.68
C THR A 31 34.29 24.99 -22.22
N PRO A 32 34.18 25.57 -21.01
CA PRO A 32 32.89 25.89 -20.38
C PRO A 32 32.33 27.26 -20.81
N LEU A 33 31.01 27.29 -21.04
CA LEU A 33 30.24 28.52 -21.26
C LEU A 33 29.90 29.18 -19.92
N LYS A 34 30.46 30.37 -19.70
CA LYS A 34 30.12 31.30 -18.61
C LYS A 34 28.74 31.91 -18.85
N TRP A 35 27.87 31.89 -17.84
CA TRP A 35 26.67 32.72 -17.78
C TRP A 35 26.86 33.76 -16.66
N ARG A 36 26.77 35.05 -17.02
CA ARG A 36 26.79 36.19 -16.10
C ARG A 36 25.36 36.52 -15.65
N ILE A 37 25.21 36.73 -14.35
CA ILE A 37 24.03 37.24 -13.65
C ILE A 37 24.07 38.78 -13.71
N PRO A 38 22.93 39.48 -13.91
CA PRO A 38 22.78 40.87 -13.51
C PRO A 38 22.31 40.97 -12.05
N SER A 39 23.14 41.61 -11.24
CA SER A 39 22.88 42.07 -9.87
C SER A 39 21.84 43.19 -9.81
N LEU A 40 20.97 43.15 -8.80
CA LEU A 40 20.33 44.32 -8.22
C LEU A 40 20.52 44.28 -6.70
N ASN A 41 21.47 45.10 -6.24
CA ASN A 41 21.49 45.78 -4.94
C ASN A 41 20.21 46.64 -4.81
N SER A 42 19.77 47.11 -3.65
CA SER A 42 20.04 46.88 -2.24
C SER A 42 18.99 47.69 -1.46
N ASP A 43 18.87 47.41 -0.18
CA ASP A 43 18.47 48.34 0.88
C ASP A 43 17.06 48.97 0.86
N ASN A 44 16.25 48.58 1.84
CA ASN A 44 15.99 49.53 2.92
C ASN A 44 15.53 48.84 4.21
N SER A 45 16.35 49.04 5.22
CA SER A 45 16.04 48.90 6.63
C SER A 45 15.11 50.03 7.07
N ASN A 46 14.18 49.75 7.98
CA ASN A 46 13.73 50.74 8.94
C ASN A 46 13.26 50.05 10.22
N THR A 47 14.02 50.33 11.28
CA THR A 47 13.81 50.03 12.69
C THR A 47 13.09 51.19 13.35
N TYR A 48 12.07 50.95 14.17
CA TYR A 48 11.60 51.80 15.28
C TYR A 48 10.59 50.97 16.09
N SER A 49 10.37 51.09 17.40
CA SER A 49 11.12 51.54 18.56
C SER A 49 10.22 51.20 19.74
N HIS A 50 10.80 50.69 20.83
CA HIS A 50 10.11 50.45 22.10
C HIS A 50 9.56 51.76 22.67
N LYS A 51 8.28 51.76 23.08
CA LYS A 51 7.79 52.62 24.16
C LYS A 51 6.94 51.83 25.14
N SER A 52 7.41 51.83 26.38
CA SER A 52 6.75 51.37 27.58
C SER A 52 5.65 52.34 28.01
N GLY A 53 4.58 51.82 28.62
CA GLY A 53 3.48 52.67 29.09
C GLY A 53 2.44 51.95 29.93
N ARG A 54 2.69 51.91 31.24
CA ARG A 54 1.75 51.91 32.39
C ARG A 54 0.52 50.98 32.40
N LYS A 55 0.57 50.10 33.40
CA LYS A 55 -0.52 49.32 34.02
C LYS A 55 -1.71 50.19 34.45
N ARG A 56 -2.93 49.75 34.10
CA ARG A 56 -4.18 49.99 34.86
C ARG A 56 -4.96 48.68 34.91
N ALA A 57 -5.29 48.24 36.13
CA ALA A 57 -6.14 47.09 36.40
C ALA A 57 -7.61 47.45 36.20
N VAL A 58 -8.35 46.58 35.51
CA VAL A 58 -9.81 46.63 35.29
C VAL A 58 -10.33 45.19 35.46
N PRO A 59 -11.50 44.96 36.09
CA PRO A 59 -11.84 43.68 36.71
C PRO A 59 -12.20 42.58 35.70
N ILE A 60 -11.95 41.34 36.11
CA ILE A 60 -12.20 40.10 35.39
C ILE A 60 -13.72 39.83 35.37
N PRO A 61 -14.36 39.66 34.20
CA PRO A 61 -15.63 38.96 34.13
C PRO A 61 -15.36 37.44 34.11
N VAL A 62 -16.03 36.71 35.00
CA VAL A 62 -16.09 35.25 34.98
C VAL A 62 -16.86 34.84 33.73
N ILE A 63 -16.17 34.34 32.70
CA ILE A 63 -16.77 33.67 31.56
C ILE A 63 -16.80 32.17 31.88
N ALA A 64 -18.00 31.61 31.85
CA ALA A 64 -18.29 30.21 32.05
C ALA A 64 -17.44 29.31 31.14
N ALA A 65 -16.82 28.29 31.73
CA ALA A 65 -16.20 27.20 31.03
C ALA A 65 -17.26 26.42 30.24
N GLY A 66 -17.23 26.53 28.92
CA GLY A 66 -18.17 25.88 28.03
C GLY A 66 -17.65 25.78 26.60
N ALA A 67 -16.42 25.28 26.42
CA ALA A 67 -15.87 24.94 25.11
C ALA A 67 -14.68 23.97 25.25
N ALA A 68 -14.96 22.77 25.76
CA ALA A 68 -13.98 21.68 25.78
C ALA A 68 -14.70 20.34 25.52
N VAL A 69 -15.42 20.22 24.40
CA VAL A 69 -16.04 18.94 23.97
C VAL A 69 -15.86 18.69 22.45
N SER A 70 -15.26 19.60 21.69
CA SER A 70 -15.28 19.50 20.21
C SER A 70 -14.01 18.90 19.58
N LEU A 71 -12.89 18.82 20.29
CA LEU A 71 -11.62 18.34 19.72
C LEU A 71 -11.47 16.80 19.84
N GLU A 72 -11.78 16.21 21.00
CA GLU A 72 -11.64 14.76 21.20
C GLU A 72 -12.60 13.92 20.35
N LYS A 73 -13.78 14.46 19.99
CA LYS A 73 -14.80 13.71 19.23
C LYS A 73 -14.47 13.62 17.73
N CYS A 74 -13.79 14.62 17.17
CA CYS A 74 -13.33 14.59 15.77
C CYS A 74 -12.13 13.67 15.58
N ASP A 75 -11.20 13.63 16.53
CA ASP A 75 -10.00 12.79 16.44
C ASP A 75 -10.34 11.29 16.48
N VAL A 76 -11.31 10.88 17.30
CA VAL A 76 -11.77 9.48 17.36
C VAL A 76 -12.56 9.09 16.10
N ALA A 77 -13.48 9.95 15.64
CA ALA A 77 -14.27 9.68 14.44
C ALA A 77 -13.43 9.65 13.15
N GLY A 78 -12.42 10.53 13.06
CA GLY A 78 -11.44 10.53 11.97
C GLY A 78 -10.62 9.25 11.95
N ASN A 79 -10.13 8.80 13.11
CA ASN A 79 -9.37 7.56 13.23
C ASN A 79 -10.20 6.32 12.87
N ASP A 80 -11.48 6.26 13.25
CA ASP A 80 -12.38 5.17 12.87
C ASP A 80 -12.66 5.14 11.35
N ALA A 81 -12.85 6.29 10.72
CA ALA A 81 -13.06 6.38 9.27
C ALA A 81 -11.79 6.04 8.49
N GLU A 82 -10.62 6.49 8.97
CA GLU A 82 -9.32 6.14 8.39
C GLU A 82 -9.10 4.63 8.48
N ARG A 83 -9.36 4.03 9.65
CA ARG A 83 -9.28 2.60 9.87
C ARG A 83 -10.19 1.81 8.92
N ARG A 84 -11.44 2.24 8.72
CA ARG A 84 -12.37 1.59 7.77
C ARG A 84 -11.84 1.64 6.34
N LEU A 85 -11.26 2.76 5.92
CA LEU A 85 -10.62 2.85 4.60
C LEU A 85 -9.47 1.84 4.49
N ILE A 86 -8.57 1.79 5.48
CA ILE A 86 -7.43 0.86 5.44
C ILE A 86 -7.90 -0.59 5.45
N GLU A 87 -8.87 -0.93 6.28
CA GLU A 87 -9.48 -2.25 6.32
C GLU A 87 -10.14 -2.63 5.00
N GLY A 88 -10.82 -1.70 4.32
CA GLY A 88 -11.40 -1.91 2.99
C GLY A 88 -10.35 -2.11 1.89
N LEU A 89 -9.15 -1.55 2.07
CA LEU A 89 -8.04 -1.71 1.14
C LEU A 89 -7.21 -2.99 1.35
N LEU A 90 -7.36 -3.67 2.49
CA LEU A 90 -6.65 -4.93 2.76
C LEU A 90 -7.06 -6.00 1.74
N GLY A 91 -6.06 -6.64 1.12
CA GLY A 91 -6.27 -7.69 0.12
C GLY A 91 -6.57 -7.17 -1.30
N ILE A 92 -6.72 -5.85 -1.51
CA ILE A 92 -6.85 -5.29 -2.87
C ILE A 92 -5.51 -5.41 -3.61
N GLN A 93 -5.52 -6.13 -4.72
CA GLN A 93 -4.37 -6.30 -5.60
C GLN A 93 -4.28 -5.22 -6.68
N GLY A 94 -3.05 -4.94 -7.13
CA GLY A 94 -2.75 -4.01 -8.20
C GLY A 94 -3.20 -2.57 -7.93
N ARG A 95 -3.31 -2.17 -6.65
CA ARG A 95 -3.77 -0.84 -6.20
C ARG A 95 -5.11 -0.43 -6.82
N GLY A 96 -6.09 -1.33 -6.77
CA GLY A 96 -7.43 -1.09 -7.32
C GLY A 96 -7.67 -1.72 -8.71
N ARG A 97 -6.70 -2.48 -9.26
CA ARG A 97 -6.83 -3.08 -10.61
C ARG A 97 -7.83 -4.23 -10.63
N SER A 98 -7.81 -5.07 -9.59
CA SER A 98 -8.58 -6.32 -9.53
C SER A 98 -9.72 -6.24 -8.51
N THR A 99 -10.18 -5.03 -8.20
CA THR A 99 -11.22 -4.77 -7.19
C THR A 99 -12.60 -5.13 -7.73
N SER A 100 -13.40 -5.85 -6.94
CA SER A 100 -14.79 -6.12 -7.29
C SER A 100 -15.64 -4.83 -7.23
N PRO A 101 -16.78 -4.75 -7.94
CA PRO A 101 -17.65 -3.58 -7.86
C PRO A 101 -18.11 -3.25 -6.43
N GLN A 102 -18.34 -4.28 -5.61
CA GLN A 102 -18.75 -4.12 -4.22
C GLN A 102 -17.61 -3.57 -3.35
N GLN A 103 -16.40 -4.12 -3.47
CA GLN A 103 -15.23 -3.61 -2.76
C GLN A 103 -14.91 -2.16 -3.18
N LEU A 104 -15.04 -1.85 -4.47
CA LEU A 104 -14.83 -0.48 -4.96
C LEU A 104 -15.83 0.48 -4.32
N LYS A 105 -17.10 0.09 -4.24
CA LYS A 105 -18.16 0.87 -3.58
C LYS A 105 -17.86 1.10 -2.09
N GLU A 106 -17.38 0.09 -1.37
CA GLU A 106 -16.99 0.20 0.04
C GLU A 106 -15.83 1.19 0.24
N VAL A 107 -14.80 1.10 -0.62
CA VAL A 107 -13.67 2.03 -0.61
C VAL A 107 -14.12 3.47 -0.92
N GLU A 108 -14.98 3.64 -1.93
CA GLU A 108 -15.54 4.94 -2.29
C GLU A 108 -16.38 5.54 -1.16
N GLN A 109 -17.21 4.74 -0.49
CA GLN A 109 -17.97 5.17 0.68
C GLN A 109 -17.06 5.60 1.83
N ALA A 110 -15.98 4.87 2.10
CA ALA A 110 -15.00 5.24 3.12
C ALA A 110 -14.28 6.55 2.78
N ILE A 111 -13.91 6.75 1.51
CA ILE A 111 -13.33 8.00 1.01
C ILE A 111 -14.30 9.17 1.21
N THR A 112 -15.57 9.02 0.80
CA THR A 112 -16.59 10.07 0.97
C THR A 112 -16.84 10.40 2.44
N ALA A 113 -16.84 9.41 3.32
CA ALA A 113 -16.97 9.62 4.76
C ALA A 113 -15.81 10.46 5.32
N LEU A 114 -14.57 10.18 4.89
CA LEU A 114 -13.38 10.96 5.30
C LEU A 114 -13.41 12.39 4.75
N GLU A 115 -13.72 12.56 3.48
CA GLU A 115 -13.86 13.89 2.87
C GLU A 115 -14.97 14.71 3.55
N SER A 116 -16.04 14.07 4.01
CA SER A 116 -17.15 14.72 4.73
C SER A 116 -16.81 15.03 6.19
N ALA A 117 -16.03 14.17 6.86
CA ALA A 117 -15.55 14.40 8.23
C ALA A 117 -14.57 15.59 8.30
N GLY A 118 -13.87 15.86 7.20
CA GLY A 118 -12.87 16.92 7.11
C GLY A 118 -11.51 16.45 7.65
N GLY A 119 -10.45 16.85 6.96
CA GLY A 119 -9.06 16.66 7.41
C GLY A 119 -8.43 17.98 7.84
N VAL A 120 -7.09 18.06 7.73
CA VAL A 120 -6.35 19.31 7.89
C VAL A 120 -6.88 20.37 6.93
N SER A 121 -7.24 21.54 7.46
CA SER A 121 -7.62 22.72 6.66
C SER A 121 -6.42 23.26 5.88
N ASP A 122 -6.65 23.69 4.63
CA ASP A 122 -5.61 24.17 3.72
C ASP A 122 -4.39 23.23 3.63
N PRO A 123 -4.58 21.95 3.23
CA PRO A 123 -3.54 20.94 3.22
C PRO A 123 -2.28 21.35 2.44
N THR A 124 -2.38 22.15 1.37
CA THR A 124 -1.21 22.62 0.60
C THR A 124 -0.31 23.56 1.40
N SER A 125 -0.85 24.19 2.45
CA SER A 125 -0.14 25.07 3.38
C SER A 125 0.28 24.35 4.67
N SER A 126 0.02 23.05 4.80
CA SER A 126 0.46 22.25 5.95
C SER A 126 1.83 21.61 5.68
N SER A 127 2.70 21.56 6.69
CA SER A 127 3.95 20.78 6.61
C SER A 127 3.69 19.28 6.48
N LEU A 128 2.49 18.82 6.84
CA LEU A 128 2.12 17.41 6.76
C LEU A 128 1.97 16.91 5.32
N ILE A 129 1.82 17.80 4.31
CA ILE A 129 1.68 17.38 2.90
C ILE A 129 3.01 16.96 2.26
N GLU A 130 4.13 17.50 2.75
CA GLU A 130 5.46 17.28 2.16
C GLU A 130 6.03 15.91 2.50
N GLY A 131 6.98 15.45 1.69
CA GLY A 131 7.67 14.18 1.84
C GLY A 131 7.15 13.10 0.89
N ARG A 132 7.55 11.86 1.17
CA ARG A 132 7.29 10.69 0.31
C ARG A 132 6.03 9.96 0.73
N TRP A 133 5.12 9.82 -0.22
CA TRP A 133 3.84 9.13 -0.08
C TRP A 133 3.83 7.87 -0.93
N GLN A 134 3.41 6.74 -0.39
CA GLN A 134 3.19 5.51 -1.15
C GLN A 134 1.75 5.45 -1.64
N LEU A 135 1.55 5.18 -2.93
CA LEU A 135 0.23 4.97 -3.51
C LEU A 135 -0.30 3.59 -3.10
N ILE A 136 -1.38 3.56 -2.33
CA ILE A 136 -2.01 2.31 -1.88
C ILE A 136 -3.26 1.95 -2.68
N PHE A 137 -3.94 2.94 -3.24
CA PHE A 137 -5.11 2.73 -4.09
C PHE A 137 -5.25 3.85 -5.13
N THR A 138 -5.68 3.48 -6.34
CA THR A 138 -6.07 4.45 -7.36
C THR A 138 -7.26 3.97 -8.18
N THR A 139 -8.18 4.87 -8.50
CA THR A 139 -9.17 4.60 -9.56
C THR A 139 -8.50 4.68 -10.93
N ARG A 140 -9.09 4.06 -11.95
CA ARG A 140 -8.59 4.09 -13.33
C ARG A 140 -9.71 4.48 -14.29
N PRO A 141 -10.07 5.77 -14.36
CA PRO A 141 -10.96 6.20 -15.43
C PRO A 141 -10.32 5.88 -16.79
N GLY A 142 -11.12 5.67 -17.85
CA GLY A 142 -10.62 5.34 -19.20
C GLY A 142 -9.60 6.34 -19.78
N THR A 143 -9.48 7.52 -19.17
CA THR A 143 -8.55 8.61 -19.47
C THR A 143 -7.18 8.49 -18.78
N ALA A 144 -6.95 7.49 -17.92
CA ALA A 144 -5.69 7.29 -17.20
C ALA A 144 -4.51 7.09 -18.15
N SER A 145 -3.32 7.61 -17.80
CA SER A 145 -2.15 7.57 -18.70
C SER A 145 -1.64 6.14 -18.94
N PRO A 146 -0.92 5.87 -20.06
CA PRO A 146 -0.32 4.56 -20.31
C PRO A 146 0.56 4.05 -19.16
N ILE A 147 1.31 4.92 -18.49
CA ILE A 147 2.15 4.57 -17.34
C ILE A 147 1.28 4.07 -16.17
N GLN A 148 0.13 4.73 -15.93
CA GLN A 148 -0.83 4.29 -14.90
C GLN A 148 -1.47 2.95 -15.25
N ARG A 149 -1.74 2.68 -16.53
CA ARG A 149 -2.29 1.39 -16.97
C ARG A 149 -1.29 0.24 -16.86
N THR A 150 -0.03 0.49 -17.23
CA THR A 150 1.01 -0.56 -17.32
C THR A 150 1.70 -0.85 -15.98
N PHE A 151 2.10 0.17 -15.21
CA PHE A 151 3.01 -0.01 -14.07
C PHE A 151 2.31 0.06 -12.72
N VAL A 152 1.28 0.89 -12.57
CA VAL A 152 0.56 1.04 -11.29
C VAL A 152 -0.26 -0.21 -10.94
N GLY A 153 -0.49 -1.13 -11.87
CA GLY A 153 -1.21 -2.39 -11.60
C GLY A 153 -0.37 -3.59 -11.19
N VAL A 154 0.94 -3.45 -11.08
CA VAL A 154 1.85 -4.56 -10.80
C VAL A 154 2.29 -4.48 -9.34
N ASP A 155 1.86 -5.43 -8.51
CA ASP A 155 2.17 -5.43 -7.06
C ASP A 155 3.68 -5.55 -6.78
N ALA A 156 4.46 -6.12 -7.71
CA ALA A 156 5.91 -6.15 -7.61
C ALA A 156 6.56 -4.75 -7.62
N PHE A 157 5.87 -3.72 -8.11
CA PHE A 157 6.38 -2.35 -8.12
C PHE A 157 5.78 -1.55 -6.99
N SER A 158 6.61 -0.73 -6.34
CA SER A 158 6.12 0.26 -5.36
C SER A 158 6.00 1.62 -6.05
N VAL A 159 4.84 2.26 -5.93
CA VAL A 159 4.57 3.56 -6.55
C VAL A 159 4.53 4.61 -5.45
N PHE A 160 5.31 5.68 -5.62
CA PHE A 160 5.39 6.78 -4.68
C PHE A 160 5.12 8.12 -5.35
N GLN A 161 4.71 9.09 -4.54
CA GLN A 161 4.68 10.49 -4.89
C GLN A 161 5.45 11.29 -3.83
N GLU A 162 6.45 12.04 -4.24
CA GLU A 162 7.17 12.98 -3.37
C GLU A 162 6.63 14.38 -3.62
N ILE A 163 6.30 15.10 -2.54
CA ILE A 163 5.86 16.50 -2.59
C ILE A 163 6.87 17.34 -1.83
N LEU A 164 7.38 18.39 -2.48
CA LEU A 164 8.20 19.44 -1.90
C LEU A 164 7.66 20.77 -2.43
N LEU A 165 7.08 21.60 -1.56
CA LEU A 165 6.40 22.84 -1.93
C LEU A 165 7.00 24.06 -1.23
N ARG A 166 7.59 23.86 -0.05
CA ARG A 166 8.02 24.90 0.87
C ARG A 166 9.53 24.89 1.01
N ASP A 167 10.07 26.01 1.50
CA ASP A 167 11.48 26.19 1.82
C ASP A 167 12.43 25.78 0.66
N THR A 168 11.99 26.00 -0.58
CA THR A 168 12.72 25.69 -1.82
C THR A 168 12.41 26.72 -2.91
N ASP A 169 13.39 26.99 -3.76
CA ASP A 169 13.21 27.79 -4.98
C ASP A 169 12.70 26.95 -6.18
N ASP A 170 12.67 25.61 -6.04
CA ASP A 170 12.19 24.67 -7.07
C ASP A 170 11.12 23.72 -6.48
N PRO A 171 9.87 24.20 -6.23
CA PRO A 171 8.77 23.37 -5.77
C PRO A 171 8.44 22.26 -6.77
N ARG A 172 8.28 21.03 -6.29
CA ARG A 172 8.09 19.85 -7.13
C ARG A 172 7.09 18.84 -6.59
N VAL A 173 6.40 18.22 -7.53
CA VAL A 173 5.70 16.94 -7.33
C VAL A 173 6.41 15.89 -8.20
N SER A 174 6.86 14.80 -7.58
CA SER A 174 7.57 13.73 -8.28
C SER A 174 6.85 12.40 -8.14
N ASN A 175 6.53 11.75 -9.25
CA ASN A 175 6.00 10.40 -9.28
C ASN A 175 7.16 9.41 -9.47
N ILE A 176 7.25 8.40 -8.60
CA ILE A 176 8.34 7.42 -8.60
C ILE A 176 7.75 6.02 -8.71
N VAL A 177 8.19 5.27 -9.71
CA VAL A 177 7.91 3.84 -9.84
C VAL A 177 9.19 3.10 -9.48
N ARG A 178 9.21 2.46 -8.31
CA ARG A 178 10.31 1.60 -7.87
C ARG A 178 10.07 0.19 -8.38
N PHE A 179 11.00 -0.33 -9.18
CA PHE A 179 10.91 -1.67 -9.75
C PHE A 179 11.26 -2.74 -8.71
N SER A 180 12.33 -2.50 -7.95
CA SER A 180 12.74 -3.23 -6.75
C SER A 180 13.97 -2.54 -6.15
N ASP A 181 14.35 -2.92 -4.92
CA ASP A 181 15.57 -2.40 -4.29
C ASP A 181 16.86 -2.81 -5.02
N ALA A 182 16.83 -3.91 -5.76
CA ALA A 182 17.97 -4.42 -6.53
C ALA A 182 18.05 -3.84 -7.96
N VAL A 183 16.93 -3.42 -8.55
CA VAL A 183 16.89 -2.93 -9.94
C VAL A 183 17.02 -1.42 -9.99
N GLY A 184 16.20 -0.69 -9.22
CA GLY A 184 16.13 0.78 -9.28
C GLY A 184 14.72 1.32 -9.47
N GLU A 185 14.62 2.53 -10.01
CA GLU A 185 13.37 3.29 -10.12
C GLU A 185 13.31 4.20 -11.35
N LEU A 186 12.09 4.51 -11.80
CA LEU A 186 11.78 5.62 -12.70
C LEU A 186 11.23 6.77 -11.87
N LYS A 187 11.86 7.95 -11.93
CA LYS A 187 11.37 9.18 -11.32
C LYS A 187 10.94 10.16 -12.41
N VAL A 188 9.70 10.64 -12.32
CA VAL A 188 9.10 11.65 -13.20
C VAL A 188 8.77 12.86 -12.33
N GLU A 189 9.35 14.01 -12.64
CA GLU A 189 9.27 15.21 -11.82
C GLU A 189 8.50 16.31 -12.57
N ALA A 190 7.73 17.07 -11.80
CA ALA A 190 6.99 18.22 -12.28
C ALA A 190 7.27 19.43 -11.42
N ALA A 191 7.51 20.58 -12.05
CA ALA A 191 7.48 21.86 -11.36
C ALA A 191 6.06 22.08 -10.82
N ALA A 192 5.95 22.55 -9.58
CA ALA A 192 4.70 22.68 -8.84
C ALA A 192 4.40 24.13 -8.46
N LEU A 193 3.11 24.47 -8.40
CA LEU A 193 2.63 25.76 -7.92
C LEU A 193 1.37 25.55 -7.09
N VAL A 194 1.39 26.02 -5.84
CA VAL A 194 0.18 26.05 -5.00
C VAL A 194 -0.76 27.11 -5.54
N LYS A 195 -1.98 26.71 -5.92
CA LYS A 195 -3.01 27.64 -6.42
C LYS A 195 -3.89 28.15 -5.30
N ASP A 196 -4.28 27.26 -4.40
CA ASP A 196 -5.17 27.51 -3.28
C ASP A 196 -4.91 26.47 -2.16
N GLY A 197 -5.72 26.50 -1.10
CA GLY A 197 -5.57 25.61 0.06
C GLY A 197 -5.58 24.11 -0.26
N ASN A 198 -6.17 23.71 -1.40
CA ASN A 198 -6.30 22.30 -1.77
C ASN A 198 -5.53 21.93 -3.04
N ARG A 199 -5.39 22.86 -3.99
CA ARG A 199 -4.92 22.58 -5.36
C ARG A 199 -3.45 22.88 -5.56
N ILE A 200 -2.74 21.87 -6.09
CA ILE A 200 -1.38 21.99 -6.63
C ILE A 200 -1.48 21.88 -8.15
N LEU A 201 -1.05 22.92 -8.85
CA LEU A 201 -0.79 22.87 -10.29
C LEU A 201 0.59 22.25 -10.52
N PHE A 202 0.74 21.45 -11.56
CA PHE A 202 2.03 20.87 -11.89
C PHE A 202 2.26 20.83 -13.40
N GLN A 203 3.52 20.87 -13.80
CA GLN A 203 3.96 20.65 -15.18
C GLN A 203 5.17 19.72 -15.21
N PHE A 204 5.02 18.55 -15.83
CA PHE A 204 6.13 17.61 -15.98
C PHE A 204 7.23 18.22 -16.86
N ASP A 205 8.47 18.17 -16.36
CA ASP A 205 9.63 18.78 -17.02
C ASP A 205 10.88 17.90 -17.01
N ARG A 206 10.93 16.85 -16.16
CA ARG A 206 12.08 15.95 -16.02
C ARG A 206 11.62 14.51 -15.80
N ALA A 207 12.37 13.56 -16.34
CA ALA A 207 12.25 12.16 -15.94
C ALA A 207 13.54 11.40 -16.21
N ALA A 208 13.86 10.45 -15.32
CA ALA A 208 15.04 9.61 -15.46
C ALA A 208 14.85 8.26 -14.78
N PHE A 209 15.47 7.24 -15.35
CA PHE A 209 15.71 5.97 -14.68
C PHE A 209 16.98 6.07 -13.83
N SER A 210 16.88 5.58 -12.61
CA SER A 210 18.01 5.36 -11.72
C SER A 210 18.15 3.85 -11.52
N PHE A 211 19.13 3.24 -12.15
CA PHE A 211 19.41 1.81 -12.03
C PHE A 211 20.52 1.57 -11.01
N LYS A 212 20.36 0.59 -10.12
CA LYS A 212 21.36 0.30 -9.07
C LYS A 212 22.68 -0.23 -9.60
N PHE A 213 22.66 -0.86 -10.78
CA PHE A 213 23.83 -1.39 -11.45
C PHE A 213 24.57 -0.35 -12.33
N LEU A 214 24.08 0.89 -12.43
CA LEU A 214 24.74 1.96 -13.18
C LEU A 214 25.14 3.11 -12.24
N PRO A 215 26.32 3.72 -12.47
CA PRO A 215 26.76 4.88 -11.68
C PRO A 215 26.10 6.20 -12.11
N PHE A 216 25.27 6.20 -13.15
CA PHE A 216 24.60 7.38 -13.69
C PHE A 216 23.11 7.12 -13.95
N LYS A 217 22.33 8.22 -14.03
CA LYS A 217 20.91 8.17 -14.38
C LYS A 217 20.73 8.16 -15.90
N VAL A 218 19.79 7.34 -16.38
CA VAL A 218 19.44 7.29 -17.80
C VAL A 218 18.22 8.19 -18.02
N PRO A 219 18.30 9.25 -18.86
CA PRO A 219 17.18 10.15 -19.09
C PRO A 219 16.01 9.39 -19.74
N TYR A 220 14.78 9.67 -19.31
CA TYR A 220 13.59 9.11 -19.93
C TYR A 220 13.35 9.81 -21.27
N PRO A 221 13.16 9.08 -22.39
CA PRO A 221 13.12 9.66 -23.74
C PRO A 221 11.75 10.30 -24.06
N VAL A 222 11.27 11.19 -23.19
CA VAL A 222 10.05 11.99 -23.42
C VAL A 222 10.40 13.47 -23.50
N PRO A 223 10.13 14.12 -24.64
CA PRO A 223 10.41 15.53 -24.81
C PRO A 223 9.29 16.37 -24.18
N PHE A 224 9.31 16.53 -22.85
CA PHE A 224 8.26 17.26 -22.11
C PHE A 224 7.97 18.66 -22.66
N ARG A 225 8.97 19.33 -23.23
CA ARG A 225 8.83 20.65 -23.86
C ARG A 225 7.90 20.64 -25.09
N LEU A 226 7.76 19.51 -25.77
CA LEU A 226 6.90 19.35 -26.95
C LEU A 226 5.47 18.93 -26.59
N LEU A 227 5.22 18.51 -25.35
CA LEU A 227 3.90 18.05 -24.89
C LEU A 227 2.93 19.20 -24.57
N GLY A 228 3.43 20.44 -24.48
CA GLY A 228 2.59 21.61 -24.21
C GLY A 228 1.69 21.42 -22.98
N ASP A 229 0.38 21.54 -23.20
CA ASP A 229 -0.63 21.41 -22.13
C ASP A 229 -0.84 19.96 -21.67
N GLU A 230 -0.42 18.95 -22.42
CA GLU A 230 -0.54 17.54 -22.00
C GLU A 230 0.37 17.19 -20.81
N ALA A 231 1.47 17.93 -20.64
CA ALA A 231 2.37 17.80 -19.50
C ALA A 231 1.85 18.52 -18.25
N LYS A 232 0.80 19.34 -18.38
CA LYS A 232 0.20 20.09 -17.28
C LYS A 232 -0.93 19.29 -16.63
N GLY A 233 -1.10 19.52 -15.33
CA GLY A 233 -2.23 18.98 -14.60
C GLY A 233 -2.42 19.65 -13.26
N TRP A 234 -3.38 19.14 -12.51
CA TRP A 234 -3.63 19.56 -11.14
C TRP A 234 -3.92 18.35 -10.25
N LEU A 235 -3.57 18.51 -8.98
CA LEU A 235 -3.91 17.60 -7.89
C LEU A 235 -4.64 18.41 -6.82
N ASP A 236 -5.86 18.03 -6.51
CA ASP A 236 -6.59 18.52 -5.35
C ASP A 236 -6.36 17.56 -4.20
N THR A 237 -5.86 18.05 -3.08
CA THR A 237 -5.86 17.28 -1.83
C THR A 237 -7.20 17.50 -1.16
N THR A 238 -8.09 16.51 -1.25
CA THR A 238 -9.45 16.57 -0.70
C THR A 238 -9.51 16.06 0.74
N TYR A 239 -8.49 15.31 1.16
CA TYR A 239 -8.32 14.89 2.55
C TYR A 239 -6.84 14.74 2.88
N LEU A 240 -6.43 15.27 4.04
CA LEU A 240 -5.13 15.03 4.66
C LEU A 240 -5.38 14.73 6.13
N SER A 241 -5.02 13.54 6.57
CA SER A 241 -5.14 13.12 7.98
C SER A 241 -4.40 14.10 8.90
N HIS A 242 -4.90 14.32 10.11
CA HIS A 242 -4.23 15.16 11.11
C HIS A 242 -2.88 14.58 11.57
N THR A 243 -2.70 13.25 11.45
CA THR A 243 -1.41 12.57 11.68
C THR A 243 -0.42 12.76 10.53
N GLY A 244 -0.89 13.24 9.37
CA GLY A 244 -0.12 13.31 8.13
C GLY A 244 0.22 11.95 7.52
N ASN A 245 -0.45 10.87 7.93
CA ASN A 245 -0.19 9.53 7.40
C ASN A 245 -1.03 9.15 6.18
N ILE A 246 -2.28 9.62 6.07
CA ILE A 246 -3.18 9.34 4.95
C ILE A 246 -3.47 10.62 4.17
N ARG A 247 -3.44 10.52 2.85
CA ARG A 247 -3.85 11.61 1.95
C ARG A 247 -4.70 11.08 0.81
N ILE A 248 -5.80 11.77 0.52
CA ILE A 248 -6.64 11.52 -0.63
C ILE A 248 -6.48 12.69 -1.59
N SER A 249 -6.17 12.38 -2.85
CA SER A 249 -6.01 13.38 -3.89
C SER A 249 -6.85 13.05 -5.11
N ARG A 250 -7.42 14.08 -5.75
CA ARG A 250 -8.13 14.00 -7.02
C ARG A 250 -7.29 14.63 -8.12
N GLY A 251 -7.10 13.91 -9.22
CA GLY A 251 -6.36 14.39 -10.38
C GLY A 251 -7.27 14.94 -11.47
N ASN A 252 -6.72 15.80 -12.32
CA ASN A 252 -7.41 16.44 -13.45
C ASN A 252 -8.09 15.50 -14.46
N LYS A 253 -7.77 14.19 -14.44
CA LYS A 253 -8.39 13.17 -15.29
C LYS A 253 -9.50 12.37 -14.60
N GLY A 254 -10.00 12.82 -13.45
CA GLY A 254 -11.00 12.12 -12.64
C GLY A 254 -10.42 10.96 -11.82
N THR A 255 -9.09 10.89 -11.71
CA THR A 255 -8.41 9.84 -10.94
C THR A 255 -8.42 10.18 -9.45
N THR A 256 -8.75 9.21 -8.61
CA THR A 256 -8.63 9.31 -7.16
C THR A 256 -7.43 8.53 -6.71
N PHE A 257 -6.60 9.14 -5.87
CA PHE A 257 -5.42 8.52 -5.29
C PHE A 257 -5.58 8.49 -3.78
N VAL A 258 -5.39 7.32 -3.17
CA VAL A 258 -5.20 7.19 -1.73
C VAL A 258 -3.74 6.86 -1.51
N LEU A 259 -3.08 7.69 -0.70
CA LEU A 259 -1.66 7.55 -0.40
C LEU A 259 -1.40 7.49 1.09
N GLN A 260 -0.33 6.79 1.46
CA GLN A 260 0.14 6.65 2.84
C GLN A 260 1.63 6.96 2.98
N LYS A 261 2.04 7.66 4.04
CA LYS A 261 3.48 7.81 4.37
C LYS A 261 4.07 6.58 5.03
N ARG A 262 3.31 5.96 5.94
CA ARG A 262 3.67 4.76 6.69
C ARG A 262 2.62 3.69 6.42
N ILE A 263 3.07 2.56 5.87
CA ILE A 263 2.25 1.37 5.63
C ILE A 263 2.17 0.55 6.91
N GLU A 264 0.96 0.15 7.30
CA GLU A 264 0.76 -0.67 8.49
C GLU A 264 1.28 -2.11 8.31
N PRO A 265 1.69 -2.80 9.40
CA PRO A 265 2.18 -4.18 9.34
C PRO A 265 1.27 -5.15 8.57
N ARG A 266 -0.06 -5.05 8.75
CA ARG A 266 -1.05 -5.86 8.01
C ARG A 266 -0.95 -5.66 6.50
N GLN A 267 -0.88 -4.42 6.03
CA GLN A 267 -0.75 -4.10 4.61
C GLN A 267 0.58 -4.63 4.04
N LYS A 268 1.68 -4.54 4.81
CA LYS A 268 2.97 -5.12 4.43
C LYS A 268 2.88 -6.64 4.25
N LEU A 269 2.18 -7.34 5.15
CA LEU A 269 1.96 -8.78 5.03
C LEU A 269 1.22 -9.15 3.75
N PHE A 270 0.10 -8.48 3.43
CA PHE A 270 -0.62 -8.76 2.19
C PHE A 270 0.21 -8.45 0.94
N LEU A 271 1.01 -7.37 0.96
CA LEU A 271 1.93 -7.07 -0.13
C LEU A 271 3.01 -8.15 -0.27
N ALA A 272 3.59 -8.60 0.84
CA ALA A 272 4.58 -9.69 0.87
C ALA A 272 4.00 -10.99 0.29
N ILE A 273 2.76 -11.34 0.67
CA ILE A 273 2.04 -12.50 0.15
C ILE A 273 1.80 -12.35 -1.36
N SER A 274 1.30 -11.20 -1.83
CA SER A 274 1.03 -10.99 -3.26
C SER A 274 2.29 -11.03 -4.13
N THR A 275 3.44 -10.65 -3.56
CA THR A 275 4.72 -10.62 -4.29
C THR A 275 5.53 -11.91 -4.11
N GLY A 276 5.12 -12.78 -3.18
CA GLY A 276 5.83 -13.99 -2.81
C GLY A 276 7.19 -13.73 -2.14
N LYS A 277 7.39 -12.54 -1.54
CA LYS A 277 8.69 -12.11 -0.98
C LYS A 277 8.51 -11.51 0.40
N GLY A 278 9.38 -11.90 1.34
CA GLY A 278 9.43 -11.28 2.66
C GLY A 278 8.25 -11.62 3.59
N VAL A 279 7.55 -12.74 3.35
CA VAL A 279 6.30 -13.06 4.09
C VAL A 279 6.59 -13.38 5.55
N GLN A 280 7.64 -14.15 5.84
CA GLN A 280 8.01 -14.50 7.22
C GLN A 280 8.40 -13.25 8.02
N GLU A 281 9.18 -12.35 7.42
CA GLU A 281 9.60 -11.09 8.03
C GLU A 281 8.40 -10.18 8.33
N ALA A 282 7.41 -10.14 7.43
CA ALA A 282 6.18 -9.39 7.65
C ALA A 282 5.30 -10.01 8.77
N ILE A 283 5.26 -11.35 8.87
CA ILE A 283 4.62 -12.04 9.99
C ILE A 283 5.30 -11.67 11.30
N GLU A 284 6.63 -11.75 11.36
CA GLU A 284 7.39 -11.38 12.57
C GLU A 284 7.17 -9.93 13.00
N GLU A 285 7.06 -8.99 12.05
CA GLU A 285 6.73 -7.59 12.34
C GLU A 285 5.35 -7.45 13.00
N ILE A 286 4.33 -8.13 12.47
CA ILE A 286 2.97 -8.12 13.04
C ILE A 286 2.98 -8.73 14.45
N VAL A 287 3.57 -9.91 14.60
CA VAL A 287 3.60 -10.64 15.89
C VAL A 287 4.35 -9.84 16.96
N ARG A 288 5.43 -9.14 16.60
CA ARG A 288 6.19 -8.30 17.54
C ARG A 288 5.43 -7.05 18.00
N SER A 289 4.54 -6.52 17.16
CA SER A 289 3.83 -5.26 17.40
C SER A 289 2.44 -5.43 18.02
N HIS A 290 1.95 -6.67 18.14
CA HIS A 290 0.61 -6.97 18.62
C HIS A 290 0.63 -7.53 20.05
N ASN A 291 -0.33 -7.10 20.86
CA ASN A 291 -0.63 -7.74 22.15
C ASN A 291 -1.72 -8.78 21.91
N ASN A 292 -1.53 -10.01 22.41
CA ASN A 292 -2.45 -11.12 22.15
C ASN A 292 -3.92 -10.76 22.44
N THR A 293 -4.76 -10.82 21.40
CA THR A 293 -6.21 -10.82 21.54
C THR A 293 -6.63 -12.16 22.14
N SER A 294 -7.51 -12.17 23.15
CA SER A 294 -8.10 -13.42 23.62
C SER A 294 -8.95 -14.01 22.50
N VAL A 295 -8.59 -15.20 22.01
CA VAL A 295 -9.33 -15.89 20.95
C VAL A 295 -10.32 -16.85 21.58
N ASP A 296 -11.58 -16.77 21.18
CA ASP A 296 -12.61 -17.76 21.48
C ASP A 296 -13.19 -18.36 20.19
N LEU A 297 -14.07 -19.35 20.33
CA LEU A 297 -14.72 -20.01 19.19
C LEU A 297 -15.59 -19.04 18.38
N ASP A 298 -16.24 -18.07 19.03
CA ASP A 298 -17.11 -17.10 18.38
C ASP A 298 -16.31 -16.21 17.43
N PHE A 299 -15.09 -15.84 17.83
CA PHE A 299 -14.17 -15.08 16.99
C PHE A 299 -13.72 -15.88 15.74
N LEU A 300 -13.43 -17.17 15.92
CA LEU A 300 -12.99 -18.05 14.85
C LEU A 300 -14.13 -18.46 13.92
N ALA A 301 -15.36 -18.52 14.41
CA ALA A 301 -16.53 -18.88 13.62
C ALA A 301 -16.66 -17.95 12.41
N GLY A 302 -16.76 -18.52 11.21
CA GLY A 302 -16.80 -17.78 9.95
C GLY A 302 -16.10 -18.51 8.81
N LYS A 303 -16.04 -17.83 7.65
CA LYS A 303 -15.29 -18.29 6.49
C LYS A 303 -13.93 -17.60 6.47
N TRP A 304 -12.88 -18.38 6.29
CA TRP A 304 -11.49 -17.95 6.24
C TRP A 304 -10.85 -18.48 4.97
N ARG A 305 -10.15 -17.62 4.25
CA ARG A 305 -9.40 -17.99 3.06
C ARG A 305 -7.93 -18.13 3.42
N LEU A 306 -7.33 -19.25 3.07
CA LEU A 306 -5.88 -19.42 3.22
C LEU A 306 -5.18 -18.54 2.17
N MET A 307 -4.40 -17.57 2.66
CA MET A 307 -3.66 -16.63 1.82
C MET A 307 -2.22 -17.07 1.59
N TRP A 308 -1.62 -17.72 2.59
CA TRP A 308 -0.25 -18.22 2.52
C TRP A 308 -0.02 -19.30 3.57
N SER A 309 0.85 -20.24 3.29
CA SER A 309 1.32 -21.22 4.26
C SER A 309 2.78 -21.60 4.05
N LEU A 310 3.44 -21.98 5.13
CA LEU A 310 4.74 -22.65 5.13
C LEU A 310 4.58 -24.02 5.79
N GLN A 311 5.12 -25.06 5.18
CA GLN A 311 5.15 -26.41 5.75
C GLN A 311 6.60 -26.94 5.79
N PRO A 312 6.95 -27.77 6.78
CA PRO A 312 8.21 -28.51 6.77
C PRO A 312 8.26 -29.47 5.57
N LYS A 313 9.47 -29.70 5.03
CA LYS A 313 9.73 -30.41 3.76
C LYS A 313 9.25 -31.87 3.64
N ASP A 314 8.68 -32.46 4.70
CA ASP A 314 8.37 -33.89 4.76
C ASP A 314 6.87 -34.25 4.55
N GLU A 315 5.98 -33.27 4.28
CA GLU A 315 4.54 -33.55 4.03
C GLU A 315 4.13 -33.33 2.55
N SER A 316 4.36 -34.39 1.75
CA SER A 316 4.34 -34.45 0.28
C SER A 316 3.02 -34.13 -0.45
N TRP A 317 1.85 -34.20 0.20
CA TRP A 317 0.57 -34.03 -0.52
C TRP A 317 -0.11 -32.68 -0.28
N LEU A 318 0.07 -32.07 0.90
CA LEU A 318 -0.57 -30.80 1.24
C LEU A 318 0.17 -29.61 0.61
N GLU A 319 1.50 -29.66 0.44
CA GLU A 319 2.28 -28.70 -0.37
C GLU A 319 1.76 -28.56 -1.81
N ARG A 320 1.26 -29.66 -2.40
CA ARG A 320 0.75 -29.69 -3.78
C ARG A 320 -0.71 -29.22 -3.88
N ALA A 321 -1.46 -29.33 -2.79
CA ALA A 321 -2.86 -28.91 -2.70
C ALA A 321 -3.03 -27.49 -2.11
N THR A 322 -1.99 -26.83 -1.63
CA THR A 322 -2.10 -25.46 -1.08
C THR A 322 -1.50 -24.39 -1.96
N ASN A 323 -0.59 -24.75 -2.86
CA ASN A 323 -0.02 -23.81 -3.83
C ASN A 323 -1.01 -23.53 -4.97
N GLY A 324 -1.68 -22.37 -4.90
CA GLY A 324 -2.53 -21.84 -5.96
C GLY A 324 -4.00 -22.28 -5.92
N LEU A 325 -4.42 -23.04 -4.90
CA LEU A 325 -5.81 -23.47 -4.75
C LEU A 325 -6.61 -22.50 -3.90
N GLN A 326 -7.86 -22.25 -4.29
CA GLN A 326 -8.79 -21.51 -3.45
C GLN A 326 -9.16 -22.36 -2.24
N ASN A 327 -8.44 -22.14 -1.15
CA ASN A 327 -8.60 -22.89 0.08
C ASN A 327 -9.44 -22.08 1.06
N LEU A 328 -10.65 -22.56 1.31
CA LEU A 328 -11.58 -22.00 2.28
C LEU A 328 -11.66 -22.91 3.50
N GLN A 329 -11.51 -22.32 4.66
CA GLN A 329 -11.75 -22.91 5.95
C GLN A 329 -13.02 -22.30 6.54
N ILE A 330 -14.02 -23.13 6.81
CA ILE A 330 -15.29 -22.72 7.39
C ILE A 330 -15.34 -23.28 8.80
N VAL A 331 -15.35 -22.39 9.78
CA VAL A 331 -15.50 -22.73 11.20
C VAL A 331 -16.90 -22.36 11.61
N LYS A 332 -17.66 -23.29 12.19
CA LYS A 332 -18.98 -23.02 12.78
C LYS A 332 -18.80 -22.65 14.25
N ASP A 333 -19.76 -21.90 14.80
CA ASP A 333 -19.88 -21.58 16.22
C ASP A 333 -19.83 -22.82 17.13
N THR A 334 -20.37 -23.96 16.65
CA THR A 334 -20.30 -25.25 17.35
C THR A 334 -18.90 -25.91 17.33
N GLY A 335 -17.89 -25.24 16.77
CA GLY A 335 -16.54 -25.79 16.56
C GLY A 335 -16.43 -26.77 15.39
N ASN A 336 -17.48 -26.99 14.60
CA ASN A 336 -17.39 -27.83 13.39
C ASN A 336 -16.54 -27.14 12.31
N LEU A 337 -15.66 -27.90 11.66
CA LEU A 337 -14.72 -27.40 10.66
C LEU A 337 -14.99 -28.04 9.29
N GLU A 338 -14.98 -27.23 8.24
CA GLU A 338 -14.93 -27.70 6.86
C GLU A 338 -13.80 -26.99 6.11
N ASN A 339 -12.87 -27.73 5.50
CA ASN A 339 -11.92 -27.15 4.55
C ASN A 339 -12.34 -27.53 3.13
N LEU A 340 -12.25 -26.57 2.22
CA LEU A 340 -12.60 -26.69 0.81
C LEU A 340 -11.41 -26.23 -0.03
N ALA A 341 -10.95 -27.08 -0.94
CA ALA A 341 -9.86 -26.79 -1.85
C ALA A 341 -10.28 -27.17 -3.27
N GLU A 342 -10.27 -26.23 -4.21
CA GLU A 342 -10.50 -26.53 -5.63
C GLU A 342 -9.16 -26.62 -6.35
N PHE A 343 -8.82 -27.82 -6.86
CA PHE A 343 -7.53 -28.07 -7.53
C PHE A 343 -7.60 -28.09 -9.05
N ALA A 344 -8.80 -28.26 -9.59
CA ALA A 344 -9.11 -28.09 -11.01
C ALA A 344 -10.60 -27.75 -11.14
N PRO A 345 -11.04 -27.12 -12.25
CA PRO A 345 -12.45 -26.81 -12.46
C PRO A 345 -13.35 -28.05 -12.28
N GLY A 346 -14.24 -28.00 -11.29
CA GLY A 346 -15.15 -29.13 -10.98
C GLY A 346 -14.55 -30.24 -10.12
N PHE A 347 -13.30 -30.11 -9.68
CA PHE A 347 -12.60 -31.01 -8.77
C PHE A 347 -12.36 -30.31 -7.42
N ARG A 348 -13.15 -30.68 -6.42
CA ARG A 348 -13.08 -30.08 -5.08
C ARG A 348 -12.71 -31.12 -4.04
N LEU A 349 -11.68 -30.86 -3.27
CA LEU A 349 -11.42 -31.58 -2.03
C LEU A 349 -12.20 -30.91 -0.90
N ARG A 350 -12.99 -31.70 -0.16
CA ARG A 350 -13.64 -31.28 1.08
C ARG A 350 -13.12 -32.14 2.22
N SER A 351 -12.60 -31.53 3.28
CA SER A 351 -12.34 -32.22 4.54
C SER A 351 -13.24 -31.68 5.66
N ARG A 352 -13.62 -32.58 6.58
CA ARG A 352 -14.47 -32.25 7.72
C ARG A 352 -13.79 -32.61 9.02
N GLY A 353 -14.08 -31.81 10.03
CA GLY A 353 -13.39 -31.90 11.30
C GLY A 353 -14.05 -31.08 12.39
N ASN A 354 -13.26 -30.79 13.41
CA ASN A 354 -13.62 -29.83 14.45
C ASN A 354 -12.40 -29.05 14.92
N VAL A 355 -12.65 -27.83 15.37
CA VAL A 355 -11.73 -26.96 16.10
C VAL A 355 -12.13 -26.99 17.56
N ILE A 356 -11.16 -27.23 18.44
CA ILE A 356 -11.34 -27.12 19.89
C ILE A 356 -10.40 -26.02 20.36
N VAL A 357 -10.92 -24.93 20.89
CA VAL A 357 -10.08 -23.87 21.48
C VAL A 357 -9.69 -24.32 22.88
N SER A 358 -8.44 -24.76 23.04
CA SER A 358 -7.91 -25.29 24.30
C SER A 358 -7.51 -24.18 25.27
N SER A 359 -7.11 -23.02 24.75
CA SER A 359 -6.84 -21.80 25.51
C SER A 359 -7.05 -20.56 24.63
N SER A 360 -6.98 -19.36 25.21
CA SER A 360 -7.07 -18.10 24.45
C SER A 360 -5.96 -17.89 23.41
N GLN A 361 -4.95 -18.77 23.38
CA GLN A 361 -3.79 -18.71 22.48
C GLN A 361 -3.57 -19.99 21.69
N GLN A 362 -4.39 -21.03 21.88
CA GLN A 362 -4.16 -22.32 21.24
C GLN A 362 -5.48 -23.01 20.89
N CYS A 363 -5.53 -23.60 19.71
CA CYS A 363 -6.59 -24.51 19.32
C CYS A 363 -6.05 -25.83 18.78
N GLU A 364 -6.91 -26.84 18.81
CA GLU A 364 -6.67 -28.14 18.23
C GLU A 364 -7.60 -28.33 17.03
N VAL A 365 -7.01 -28.61 15.88
CA VAL A 365 -7.74 -28.91 14.65
C VAL A 365 -7.70 -30.41 14.41
N ASN A 366 -8.88 -31.03 14.38
CA ASN A 366 -9.04 -32.45 14.13
C ASN A 366 -9.78 -32.68 12.83
N ILE A 367 -9.11 -33.25 11.82
CA ILE A 367 -9.75 -33.72 10.58
C ILE A 367 -10.19 -35.17 10.77
N LYS A 368 -11.46 -35.45 10.48
CA LYS A 368 -12.09 -36.77 10.66
C LYS A 368 -12.25 -37.53 9.35
N ASP A 369 -12.61 -36.81 8.30
CA ASP A 369 -12.85 -37.37 6.97
C ASP A 369 -12.50 -36.36 5.87
N ALA A 370 -12.27 -36.90 4.67
CA ALA A 370 -12.12 -36.11 3.46
C ALA A 370 -12.80 -36.80 2.28
N ALA A 371 -13.20 -36.02 1.28
CA ALA A 371 -13.80 -36.51 0.06
C ALA A 371 -13.36 -35.65 -1.13
N VAL A 372 -13.15 -36.31 -2.27
CA VAL A 372 -13.05 -35.62 -3.56
C VAL A 372 -14.45 -35.54 -4.17
N GLU A 373 -14.91 -34.33 -4.45
CA GLU A 373 -16.16 -34.01 -5.12
C GLU A 373 -15.88 -33.75 -6.62
N LEU A 374 -16.54 -34.52 -7.49
CA LEU A 374 -16.46 -34.47 -8.95
C LEU A 374 -17.87 -34.23 -9.50
N GLY A 375 -18.27 -32.96 -9.61
CA GLY A 375 -19.67 -32.60 -9.91
C GLY A 375 -20.63 -33.23 -8.89
N PRO A 376 -21.58 -34.09 -9.29
CA PRO A 376 -22.49 -34.76 -8.36
C PRO A 376 -21.87 -35.93 -7.60
N VAL A 377 -20.72 -36.46 -8.05
CA VAL A 377 -20.08 -37.64 -7.45
C VAL A 377 -19.22 -37.23 -6.26
N LYS A 378 -19.32 -37.97 -5.14
CA LYS A 378 -18.48 -37.78 -3.95
C LYS A 378 -17.72 -39.06 -3.65
N LEU A 379 -16.40 -38.99 -3.65
CA LEU A 379 -15.49 -40.10 -3.37
C LEU A 379 -14.85 -39.88 -1.99
N PRO A 380 -15.42 -40.45 -0.91
CA PRO A 380 -14.85 -40.32 0.42
C PRO A 380 -13.57 -41.17 0.54
N PHE A 381 -12.61 -40.67 1.31
CA PHE A 381 -11.43 -41.43 1.71
C PHE A 381 -11.12 -41.14 3.17
N LYS A 382 -10.58 -42.15 3.87
CA LYS A 382 -10.25 -42.01 5.28
C LYS A 382 -8.97 -41.19 5.40
N SER A 383 -9.11 -39.99 5.94
CA SER A 383 -7.99 -39.12 6.29
C SER A 383 -8.30 -38.55 7.67
N THR A 384 -7.48 -38.96 8.65
CA THR A 384 -7.56 -38.46 10.02
C THR A 384 -6.25 -37.78 10.34
N SER A 385 -6.31 -36.50 10.71
CA SER A 385 -5.15 -35.75 11.17
C SER A 385 -5.54 -34.90 12.37
N LYS A 386 -4.56 -34.66 13.23
CA LYS A 386 -4.68 -33.79 14.39
C LYS A 386 -3.51 -32.83 14.36
N LEU A 387 -3.78 -31.54 14.51
CA LEU A 387 -2.77 -30.49 14.50
C LEU A 387 -3.07 -29.51 15.63
N THR A 388 -2.06 -29.26 16.47
CA THR A 388 -2.12 -28.22 17.49
C THR A 388 -1.64 -26.91 16.88
N LEU A 389 -2.44 -25.86 16.99
CA LEU A 389 -2.17 -24.55 16.42
C LEU A 389 -2.12 -23.47 17.50
N ASP A 390 -1.02 -22.72 17.54
CA ASP A 390 -0.87 -21.52 18.37
C ASP A 390 -1.29 -20.28 17.56
N PHE A 391 -2.11 -19.42 18.16
CA PHE A 391 -2.46 -18.12 17.60
C PHE A 391 -1.30 -17.14 17.78
N LEU A 392 -0.66 -16.77 16.67
CA LEU A 392 0.38 -15.74 16.67
C LEU A 392 -0.22 -14.34 16.54
N TYR A 393 -1.33 -14.22 15.81
CA TYR A 393 -2.03 -12.97 15.59
C TYR A 393 -3.46 -13.26 15.11
N VAL A 394 -4.46 -12.62 15.70
CA VAL A 394 -5.83 -12.69 15.18
C VAL A 394 -6.54 -11.35 15.35
N ASP A 395 -7.15 -10.89 14.26
CA ASP A 395 -8.11 -9.80 14.24
C ASP A 395 -9.33 -10.17 13.37
N ILE A 396 -10.25 -9.22 13.18
CA ILE A 396 -11.49 -9.44 12.43
C ILE A 396 -11.28 -9.84 10.95
N LYS A 397 -10.09 -9.62 10.38
CA LYS A 397 -9.76 -9.84 8.97
C LYS A 397 -8.61 -10.81 8.73
N VAL A 398 -7.74 -11.05 9.69
CA VAL A 398 -6.49 -11.82 9.53
C VAL A 398 -6.29 -12.75 10.71
N CYS A 399 -5.95 -14.00 10.42
CA CYS A 399 -5.56 -15.00 11.40
C CYS A 399 -4.22 -15.61 11.00
N ILE A 400 -3.23 -15.54 11.89
CA ILE A 400 -1.90 -16.13 11.74
C ILE A 400 -1.74 -17.21 12.81
N MET A 401 -1.51 -18.44 12.36
CA MET A 401 -1.36 -19.60 13.24
C MET A 401 -0.03 -20.32 12.96
N ARG A 402 0.53 -20.92 14.02
CA ARG A 402 1.70 -21.79 13.95
C ARG A 402 1.34 -23.19 14.42
N GLY A 403 1.66 -24.20 13.63
CA GLY A 403 1.54 -25.60 14.04
C GLY A 403 2.69 -26.06 14.91
N ASP A 404 2.41 -27.04 15.78
CA ASP A 404 3.41 -27.76 16.58
C ASP A 404 4.52 -28.41 15.73
N ASN A 405 4.21 -28.81 14.50
CA ASN A 405 5.16 -29.30 13.50
C ASN A 405 6.00 -28.19 12.84
N GLY A 406 5.85 -26.91 13.22
CA GLY A 406 6.55 -25.77 12.65
C GLY A 406 5.90 -25.18 11.40
N SER A 407 4.73 -25.66 10.99
CA SER A 407 3.95 -25.04 9.92
C SER A 407 3.47 -23.64 10.31
N LEU A 408 3.30 -22.77 9.31
CA LEU A 408 2.71 -21.44 9.47
C LEU A 408 1.55 -21.27 8.50
N PHE A 409 0.48 -20.64 8.95
CA PHE A 409 -0.69 -20.36 8.15
C PHE A 409 -1.10 -18.90 8.32
N VAL A 410 -1.34 -18.22 7.19
CA VAL A 410 -1.99 -16.91 7.16
C VAL A 410 -3.32 -17.06 6.46
N HIS A 411 -4.39 -16.80 7.19
CA HIS A 411 -5.74 -16.74 6.68
C HIS A 411 -6.24 -15.30 6.68
N SER A 412 -7.06 -14.96 5.69
CA SER A 412 -7.88 -13.74 5.72
C SER A 412 -9.36 -14.11 5.85
N ARG A 413 -10.13 -13.29 6.55
CA ARG A 413 -11.59 -13.45 6.61
C ARG A 413 -12.15 -13.34 5.20
N ASP A 414 -13.01 -14.29 4.83
CA ASP A 414 -13.70 -14.29 3.55
C ASP A 414 -15.13 -13.80 3.80
N ASP A 415 -15.30 -12.48 3.69
CA ASP A 415 -16.61 -11.83 3.79
C ASP A 415 -17.48 -12.06 2.54
N GLY A 416 -17.13 -13.06 1.72
CA GLY A 416 -17.74 -13.38 0.45
C GLY A 416 -19.27 -13.30 0.52
N SER A 417 -19.81 -12.36 -0.26
CA SER A 417 -21.22 -12.29 -0.64
C SER A 417 -21.75 -13.68 -0.92
N ASN A 418 -22.82 -14.04 -0.20
CA ASN A 418 -23.57 -15.29 -0.34
C ASN A 418 -23.76 -15.74 -1.78
#